data_AF-A0A382CMV3-F1
#
_entry.id   AF-A0A382CMV3-F1
#
_cell.length_a   1.000
_cell.length_b   1.000
_cell.length_c   1.000
_cell.angle_alpha   90.00
_cell.angle_beta   90.00
_cell.angle_gamma   90.00
#
_symmetry.space_group_name_H-M   'P 1'
#
loop_
_entity.id
_entity.type
_entity.pdbx_description
1 polymer ?
#
loop_
_entity_poly.entity_id
_entity_poly.type
_entity_poly.pdbx_seq_one_letter_code
_entity_poly.pdbx_strand_id
1 'polypeptide(L)' 'LMGLLKSNGVLAIMTQILTPQIDFEQWYYNNDPSHIGFFSEKALSFLAEKWQAELYVISERVVMFKK' A
#
# COMPACT_ATOMS: atom_id res chain seq x y z
N LEU A 1 -2.31 13.58 3.63
CA LEU A 1 -3.11 12.90 2.59
C LEU A 1 -4.57 12.73 3.00
N MET A 2 -4.89 11.95 4.04
CA MET A 2 -6.29 11.71 4.47
C MET A 2 -7.12 12.98 4.78
N GLY A 3 -6.48 14.06 5.22
CA GLY A 3 -7.13 15.36 5.42
C GLY A 3 -7.73 15.99 4.17
N LEU A 4 -7.27 15.60 2.98
CA LEU A 4 -7.77 16.11 1.68
C LEU A 4 -9.05 15.40 1.22
N LEU A 5 -9.38 14.24 1.79
CA LEU A 5 -10.56 13.47 1.41
C LEU A 5 -11.82 14.04 2.07
N LYS A 6 -12.91 14.05 1.31
CA LYS A 6 -14.28 14.25 1.83
C LYS A 6 -14.64 13.10 2.79
N SER A 7 -15.73 13.26 3.55
CA SER A 7 -16.30 12.18 4.36
C SER A 7 -16.56 10.95 3.48
N ASN A 8 -16.22 9.75 3.97
CA ASN A 8 -16.26 8.48 3.25
C ASN A 8 -15.40 8.43 1.97
N GLY A 9 -14.47 9.38 1.80
CA GLY A 9 -13.56 9.40 0.66
C GLY A 9 -12.56 8.26 0.70
N VAL A 10 -12.12 7.83 -0.48
CA VAL A 10 -11.17 6.73 -0.66
C VAL A 10 -9.86 7.26 -1.22
N LEU A 11 -8.74 6.88 -0.60
CA LEU A 11 -7.40 7.01 -1.16
C LEU A 11 -7.00 5.65 -1.73
N ALA A 12 -7.03 5.52 -3.06
CA ALA A 12 -6.52 4.34 -3.76
C ALA A 12 -5.05 4.58 -4.15
N ILE A 13 -4.20 3.60 -3.84
CA ILE A 13 -2.77 3.63 -4.14
C ILE A 13 -2.43 2.39 -4.96
N MET A 14 -1.77 2.61 -6.10
CA MET A 14 -1.18 1.52 -6.87
C MET A 14 0.27 1.33 -6.39
N THR A 15 0.55 0.19 -5.78
CA THR A 15 1.90 -0.24 -5.35
C THR A 15 1.91 -1.75 -5.25
N GLN A 16 3.04 -2.39 -5.61
CA GLN A 16 3.16 -3.82 -5.37
C GLN A 16 3.52 -4.11 -3.90
N ILE A 17 2.79 -5.04 -3.30
CA ILE A 17 2.96 -5.41 -1.89
C ILE A 17 4.05 -6.47 -1.78
N LEU A 18 5.04 -6.22 -0.92
CA LEU A 18 6.06 -7.19 -0.56
C LEU A 18 5.48 -8.21 0.42
N THR A 19 5.36 -9.46 -0.03
CA THR A 19 4.88 -10.59 0.77
C THR A 19 6.01 -11.57 1.06
N PRO A 20 5.89 -12.44 2.08
CA PRO A 20 6.91 -13.44 2.40
C PRO A 20 7.19 -14.46 1.29
N GLN A 21 6.29 -14.61 0.31
CA GLN A 21 6.43 -15.54 -0.81
C GLN A 21 7.29 -14.97 -1.95
N ILE A 22 7.55 -13.66 -1.94
CA ILE A 22 8.37 -13.00 -2.96
C ILE A 22 9.84 -13.24 -2.65
N ASP A 23 10.55 -13.82 -3.62
CA ASP A 23 12.02 -13.79 -3.65
C ASP A 23 12.46 -12.35 -3.94
N PHE A 24 12.83 -11.63 -2.89
CA PHE A 24 13.15 -10.21 -2.99
C PHE A 24 14.32 -9.94 -3.93
N GLU A 25 15.29 -10.83 -4.10
CA GLU A 25 16.44 -10.60 -4.98
C GLU A 25 16.05 -10.69 -6.46
N GLN A 26 15.19 -11.65 -6.81
CA GLN A 26 14.75 -11.93 -8.19
C GLN A 26 13.48 -11.15 -8.61
N TRP A 27 12.84 -10.45 -7.66
CA TRP A 27 11.58 -9.77 -7.91
C TRP A 27 11.74 -8.51 -8.76
N TYR A 28 11.23 -8.50 -9.98
CA TYR A 28 11.40 -7.39 -10.94
C TYR A 28 11.17 -5.97 -10.38
N TYR A 29 10.24 -5.82 -9.43
CA TYR A 29 9.89 -4.53 -8.84
C TYR A 29 11.00 -3.94 -7.98
N ASN A 30 11.95 -4.77 -7.49
CA ASN A 30 13.12 -4.29 -6.75
C ASN A 30 14.13 -3.52 -7.64
N ASN A 31 14.11 -3.81 -8.94
CA ASN A 31 15.03 -3.29 -9.94
C ASN A 31 14.37 -2.19 -10.79
N ASP A 32 13.13 -1.82 -10.49
CA ASP A 32 12.44 -0.74 -11.18
C ASP A 32 13.11 0.61 -10.82
N PRO A 33 13.66 1.34 -11.80
CA PRO A 33 14.42 2.57 -11.55
C PRO A 33 13.56 3.73 -11.03
N SER A 34 12.23 3.63 -11.15
CA SER A 34 11.29 4.61 -10.57
C SER A 34 10.95 4.31 -9.12
N HIS A 35 11.36 3.14 -8.60
CA HIS A 35 10.96 2.67 -7.30
C HIS A 35 11.82 3.26 -6.16
N ILE A 36 11.16 3.68 -5.08
CA ILE A 36 11.79 4.39 -3.95
C ILE A 36 11.60 3.65 -2.61
N GLY A 37 10.71 2.67 -2.52
CA GLY A 37 10.46 1.90 -1.29
C GLY A 37 9.23 0.99 -1.35
N PHE A 38 9.32 -0.15 -0.68
CA PHE A 38 8.32 -1.22 -0.71
C PHE A 38 7.37 -1.16 0.48
N PHE A 39 6.14 -1.63 0.29
CA PHE A 39 5.15 -1.77 1.34
C PHE A 39 4.86 -3.24 1.59
N SER A 40 4.88 -3.65 2.86
CA SER A 40 4.30 -4.93 3.29
C SER A 40 2.88 -4.71 3.81
N GLU A 41 2.11 -5.78 3.93
CA GLU A 41 0.79 -5.72 4.60
C GLU A 41 0.89 -5.12 6.00
N LYS A 42 1.93 -5.47 6.77
CA LYS A 42 2.17 -4.91 8.10
C LYS A 42 2.36 -3.39 8.08
N ALA A 43 3.11 -2.88 7.10
CA ALA A 43 3.32 -1.44 6.95
C ALA A 43 2.01 -0.73 6.58
N LEU A 44 1.20 -1.32 5.71
CA LEU A 44 -0.10 -0.78 5.32
C LEU A 44 -1.09 -0.78 6.48
N SER A 45 -1.14 -1.85 7.28
CA SER A 45 -1.98 -1.92 8.48
C SER A 45 -1.59 -0.86 9.52
N PHE A 46 -0.29 -0.66 9.73
CA PHE A 46 0.20 0.42 10.59
C PHE A 46 -0.26 1.80 10.10
N LEU A 47 -0.24 2.06 8.79
CA LEU A 47 -0.75 3.31 8.22
C LEU A 47 -2.26 3.45 8.42
N ALA A 48 -3.02 2.37 8.26
CA ALA A 48 -4.47 2.34 8.47
C ALA A 48 -4.82 2.75 9.91
N GLU A 49 -4.15 2.15 10.89
CA GLU A 49 -4.30 2.48 12.31
C GLU A 49 -3.93 3.94 12.59
N LYS A 50 -2.76 4.38 12.11
CA LYS A 50 -2.27 5.75 12.29
C LYS A 50 -3.21 6.79 11.68
N TRP A 51 -3.87 6.45 10.59
CA TRP A 51 -4.80 7.33 9.89
C TRP A 51 -6.25 7.18 10.32
N GLN A 52 -6.56 6.24 11.21
CA GLN A 52 -7.93 5.86 11.59
C GLN A 52 -8.79 5.56 10.36
N ALA A 53 -8.23 4.79 9.43
CA ALA A 53 -8.83 4.45 8.15
C ALA A 53 -9.02 2.94 8.02
N GLU A 54 -10.02 2.54 7.25
CA GLU A 54 -10.19 1.13 6.87
C GLU A 54 -9.26 0.78 5.71
N LEU A 55 -8.49 -0.29 5.84
CA LEU A 55 -7.61 -0.81 4.79
C LEU A 55 -8.30 -1.91 3.99
N TYR A 56 -8.23 -1.79 2.66
CA TYR A 56 -8.67 -2.80 1.72
C TYR A 56 -7.51 -3.15 0.78
N VAL A 57 -7.11 -4.41 0.77
CA VAL A 57 -6.16 -4.94 -0.21
C VAL A 57 -6.97 -5.55 -1.35
N ILE A 58 -7.00 -4.85 -2.49
CA ILE A 58 -7.86 -5.21 -3.64
C ILE A 58 -7.14 -6.19 -4.56
N SER A 59 -5.81 -6.05 -4.66
CA SER A 59 -4.93 -6.97 -5.40
C SER A 59 -3.50 -6.83 -4.90
N GLU A 60 -2.59 -7.62 -5.47
CA GLU A 60 -1.15 -7.50 -5.21
C GLU A 60 -0.58 -6.11 -5.52
N ARG A 61 -1.30 -5.30 -6.31
CA ARG A 61 -0.84 -3.98 -6.79
C ARG A 61 -1.72 -2.81 -6.39
N VAL A 62 -2.85 -3.05 -5.73
CA VAL A 62 -3.83 -1.98 -5.42
C VAL A 62 -4.30 -2.11 -3.98
N VAL A 63 -4.12 -1.03 -3.24
CA VAL A 63 -4.60 -0.88 -1.86
C VAL A 63 -5.45 0.36 -1.75
N MET A 64 -6.45 0.32 -0.86
CA MET A 64 -7.34 1.45 -0.61
C MET A 64 -7.43 1.73 0.87
N PHE A 65 -7.38 3.00 1.22
CA PHE A 65 -7.70 3.51 2.55
C PHE A 65 -9.02 4.29 2.48
N LYS A 66 -10.01 3.88 3.26
CA LYS A 66 -11.28 4.59 3.37
C LYS A 66 -11.30 5.40 4.67
N LYS A 67 -11.60 6.70 4.54
CA LYS A 67 -11.74 7.65 5.65
C LYS A 67 -13.10 7.53 6.33
#